data_AF-A0A916WTQ9-F1
#
_entry.id   AF-A0A916WTQ9-F1
#
_cell.length_a   1.000
_cell.length_b   1.000
_cell.length_c   1.000
_cell.angle_alpha   90.00
_cell.angle_beta   90.00
_cell.angle_gamma   90.00
#
_symmetry.space_group_name_H-M   'P 1'
#
loop_
_entity.id
_entity.type
_entity.pdbx_description
1 polymer ?
#
loop_
_entity_poly.entity_id
_entity_poly.type
_entity_poly.pdbx_seq_one_letter_code
_entity_poly.pdbx_strand_id
1 'polypeptide(L)'
;MEPSVTRVTARRQTVKNQLRSWPWVYAAYWDHGNNSLDTMIRITRTGIRRLAAALSAGCAIAALTSCGSDHREETPATSNAMAHQRIIALLQRTADALPWPAATLSRSLPGVAAAPLSATAAPCDVDDSNPEQPYSWRYGLWLLLPAGKSADSAFTDLETAWQKQSFSVDKDADQRYLRARESGGYTLSAQINSSGDIPVSVQSPCFPKSQVDRSMSWPATVVGDDHT
;
A
#
# COMPACT_ATOMS: atom_id res chain seq x y z
N MET A 1 -19.18 23.81 -51.64
CA MET A 1 -19.08 24.85 -50.61
C MET A 1 -19.95 24.43 -49.44
N GLU A 2 -19.52 24.21 -48.21
CA GLU A 2 -18.25 23.87 -47.54
C GLU A 2 -18.73 23.44 -46.12
N PRO A 3 -18.26 22.33 -45.53
CA PRO A 3 -19.01 21.67 -44.46
C PRO A 3 -18.70 22.21 -43.06
N SER A 4 -19.74 22.29 -42.24
CA SER A 4 -19.72 22.67 -40.82
C SER A 4 -19.09 21.58 -39.94
N VAL A 5 -17.77 21.60 -39.77
CA VAL A 5 -17.05 20.68 -38.86
C VAL A 5 -16.08 21.49 -37.99
N THR A 6 -16.59 22.20 -36.98
CA THR A 6 -15.69 22.96 -36.07
C THR A 6 -16.19 23.13 -34.63
N ARG A 7 -17.28 22.48 -34.21
CA ARG A 7 -17.82 22.67 -32.82
C ARG A 7 -17.66 21.49 -31.86
N VAL A 8 -17.21 20.32 -32.32
CA VAL A 8 -17.09 19.13 -31.44
C VAL A 8 -15.72 19.04 -30.75
N THR A 9 -14.67 19.62 -31.34
CA THR A 9 -13.29 19.52 -30.81
C THR A 9 -13.06 20.41 -29.58
N ALA A 10 -13.71 21.58 -29.50
CA ALA A 10 -13.52 22.51 -28.40
C ALA A 10 -14.03 21.97 -27.04
N ARG A 11 -15.09 21.15 -27.03
CA ARG A 11 -15.66 20.60 -25.79
C ARG A 11 -14.84 19.45 -25.17
N ARG A 12 -14.04 18.73 -25.97
CA ARG A 12 -13.17 17.65 -25.46
C ARG A 12 -11.87 18.17 -24.84
N GLN A 13 -11.38 19.36 -25.23
CA GLN A 13 -10.19 19.97 -24.64
C GLN A 13 -10.46 20.51 -23.22
N THR A 14 -11.65 21.09 -22.98
CA THR A 14 -11.98 21.72 -21.69
C THR A 14 -12.10 20.70 -20.54
N VAL A 15 -12.58 19.48 -20.81
CA VAL A 15 -12.70 18.42 -19.79
C VAL A 15 -11.34 17.83 -19.40
N LYS A 16 -10.38 17.75 -20.34
CA LYS A 16 -9.02 17.28 -20.04
C LYS A 16 -8.20 18.28 -19.22
N ASN A 17 -8.52 19.58 -19.29
CA ASN A 17 -7.82 20.60 -18.50
C ASN A 17 -8.40 20.80 -17.08
N GLN A 18 -9.67 20.47 -16.81
CA GLN A 18 -10.21 20.56 -15.46
C GLN A 18 -9.72 19.43 -14.53
N LEU A 19 -9.40 18.25 -15.06
CA LEU A 19 -8.89 17.11 -14.26
C LEU A 19 -7.40 17.24 -13.86
N ARG A 20 -6.68 18.28 -14.32
CA ARG A 20 -5.28 18.54 -13.94
C ARG A 20 -5.12 19.40 -12.67
N SER A 21 -6.20 19.84 -12.03
CA SER A 21 -6.16 20.89 -11.00
C SER A 21 -6.38 20.42 -9.55
N TRP A 22 -6.40 19.12 -9.25
CA TRP A 22 -6.76 18.61 -7.92
C TRP A 22 -5.66 17.72 -7.30
N PRO A 23 -4.51 18.29 -6.90
CA PRO A 23 -3.47 17.54 -6.18
C PRO A 23 -3.93 17.00 -4.81
N TRP A 24 -5.01 17.54 -4.24
CA TRP A 24 -5.57 17.15 -2.94
C TRP A 24 -6.52 15.95 -3.01
N VAL A 25 -7.11 15.64 -4.17
CA VAL A 25 -7.87 14.39 -4.37
C VAL A 25 -6.94 13.19 -4.42
N TYR A 26 -5.70 13.37 -4.88
CA TYR A 26 -4.69 12.32 -4.80
C TYR A 26 -4.27 12.04 -3.35
N ALA A 27 -4.09 13.07 -2.51
CA ALA A 27 -3.81 12.86 -1.09
C ALA A 27 -4.98 12.16 -0.36
N ALA A 28 -6.23 12.59 -0.59
CA ALA A 28 -7.42 11.99 0.04
C ALA A 28 -7.74 10.57 -0.48
N TYR A 29 -7.49 10.29 -1.76
CA TYR A 29 -7.71 8.95 -2.33
C TYR A 29 -6.69 7.92 -1.79
N TRP A 30 -5.47 8.36 -1.47
CA TRP A 30 -4.47 7.54 -0.80
C TRP A 30 -4.73 7.38 0.72
N ASP A 31 -5.40 8.34 1.36
CA ASP A 31 -5.74 8.29 2.78
C ASP A 31 -6.92 7.35 3.09
N HIS A 32 -7.86 7.18 2.15
CA HIS A 32 -9.06 6.35 2.35
C HIS A 32 -8.96 4.88 1.90
N GLY A 33 -7.81 4.44 1.37
CA GLY A 33 -7.63 3.10 0.77
C GLY A 33 -7.67 1.89 1.71
N ASN A 34 -7.87 2.06 3.03
CA ASN A 34 -7.86 0.95 4.00
C ASN A 34 -9.18 0.70 4.75
N ASN A 35 -10.22 1.53 4.61
CA ASN A 35 -11.40 1.43 5.51
C ASN A 35 -12.71 0.90 4.85
N SER A 36 -12.69 0.50 3.58
CA SER A 36 -13.91 0.05 2.89
C SER A 36 -14.26 -1.44 3.09
N LEU A 37 -13.28 -2.31 3.33
CA LEU A 37 -13.54 -3.76 3.39
C LEU A 37 -13.85 -4.29 4.81
N ASP A 38 -13.34 -3.66 5.87
CA ASP A 38 -13.63 -4.10 7.25
C ASP A 38 -15.05 -3.73 7.72
N THR A 39 -15.67 -2.72 7.10
CA THR A 39 -17.05 -2.32 7.39
C THR A 39 -18.08 -3.27 6.75
N MET A 40 -17.68 -4.05 5.73
CA MET A 40 -18.61 -4.93 4.99
C MET A 40 -18.68 -6.36 5.53
N ILE A 41 -17.82 -6.76 6.48
CA ILE A 41 -17.86 -8.09 7.12
C ILE A 41 -18.74 -8.10 8.39
N ARG A 42 -19.13 -6.94 8.94
CA ARG A 42 -20.00 -6.86 10.13
C ARG A 42 -21.50 -6.77 9.86
N ILE A 43 -21.95 -6.86 8.60
CA ILE A 43 -23.37 -6.82 8.22
C ILE A 43 -23.76 -8.08 7.40
N THR A 44 -23.41 -9.27 7.89
CA THR A 44 -24.21 -10.48 7.62
C THR A 44 -24.72 -11.04 8.93
N ARG A 45 -25.91 -10.53 9.26
CA ARG A 45 -27.01 -11.12 10.02
C ARG A 45 -26.80 -12.62 10.31
N THR A 46 -26.76 -13.03 11.58
CA THR A 46 -27.95 -13.16 12.44
C THR A 46 -29.02 -14.03 11.78
N GLY A 47 -29.08 -15.30 12.20
CA GLY A 47 -30.35 -16.04 12.20
C GLY A 47 -30.30 -17.41 11.55
N ILE A 48 -29.75 -18.42 12.25
CA ILE A 48 -30.36 -19.75 12.28
C ILE A 48 -30.32 -20.25 13.73
N ARG A 49 -31.45 -20.06 14.42
CA ARG A 49 -31.76 -20.70 15.70
C ARG A 49 -32.54 -21.99 15.40
N ARG A 50 -32.11 -23.07 16.05
CA ARG A 50 -32.82 -24.32 16.39
C ARG A 50 -32.99 -25.36 15.28
N LEU A 51 -32.30 -26.50 15.48
CA LEU A 51 -32.97 -27.73 15.91
C LEU A 51 -31.95 -28.66 16.60
N ALA A 52 -32.47 -29.40 17.57
CA ALA A 52 -31.76 -30.04 18.66
C ALA A 52 -31.63 -31.55 18.45
N ALA A 53 -30.90 -32.15 19.40
CA ALA A 53 -30.81 -33.58 19.73
C ALA A 53 -30.00 -34.44 18.75
N ALA A 54 -29.24 -35.45 19.15
CA ALA A 54 -28.73 -35.94 20.43
C ALA A 54 -27.93 -37.19 20.02
N LEU A 55 -26.81 -37.50 20.68
CA LEU A 55 -26.51 -38.83 21.27
C LEU A 55 -25.01 -39.06 21.46
N SER A 56 -24.71 -39.47 22.69
CA SER A 56 -23.74 -40.51 23.06
C SER A 56 -22.27 -40.14 23.28
N ALA A 57 -21.93 -40.26 24.58
CA ALA A 57 -20.85 -41.11 25.08
C ALA A 57 -19.41 -40.59 24.97
N GLY A 58 -18.97 -39.99 26.09
CA GLY A 58 -17.90 -40.57 26.89
C GLY A 58 -16.53 -40.68 26.24
N CYS A 59 -15.69 -39.67 26.49
CA CYS A 59 -14.27 -39.89 26.74
C CYS A 59 -13.78 -38.80 27.72
N ALA A 60 -13.40 -39.23 28.92
CA ALA A 60 -12.67 -38.40 29.86
C ALA A 60 -11.30 -38.08 29.27
N ILE A 61 -11.06 -36.82 28.90
CA ILE A 61 -9.74 -36.32 28.56
C ILE A 61 -9.40 -35.25 29.60
N ALA A 62 -8.27 -35.49 30.25
CA ALA A 62 -7.71 -34.71 31.34
C ALA A 62 -7.77 -33.19 31.05
N ALA A 63 -8.24 -32.45 32.05
CA ALA A 63 -8.11 -31.01 32.12
C ALA A 63 -6.62 -30.65 32.23
N LEU A 64 -5.96 -30.49 31.08
CA LEU A 64 -4.80 -29.63 30.99
C LEU A 64 -5.32 -28.20 31.07
N THR A 65 -5.31 -27.65 32.28
CA THR A 65 -5.37 -26.21 32.51
C THR A 65 -4.12 -25.59 31.88
N SER A 66 -4.17 -25.40 30.56
CA SER A 66 -3.32 -24.44 29.89
C SER A 66 -3.78 -23.09 30.40
N CYS A 67 -2.99 -22.48 31.28
CA CYS A 67 -3.02 -21.04 31.46
C CYS A 67 -2.76 -20.46 30.07
N GLY A 68 -3.83 -20.13 29.36
CA GLY A 68 -3.79 -19.17 28.27
C GLY A 68 -3.42 -17.84 28.88
N SER A 69 -2.12 -17.63 29.13
CA SER A 69 -1.58 -16.29 29.06
C SER A 69 -1.87 -15.84 27.65
N ASP A 70 -2.79 -14.89 27.53
CA ASP A 70 -2.94 -14.03 26.37
C ASP A 70 -1.58 -13.36 26.11
N HIS A 71 -0.65 -14.10 25.53
CA HIS A 71 0.51 -13.58 24.86
C HIS A 71 -0.04 -12.90 23.62
N ARG A 72 -0.57 -11.69 23.83
CA ARG A 72 -0.66 -10.68 22.79
C ARG A 72 0.76 -10.59 22.26
N GLU A 73 0.99 -11.26 21.14
CA GLU A 73 2.28 -11.37 20.49
C GLU A 73 2.79 -9.94 20.36
N GLU A 74 3.73 -9.59 21.24
CA GLU A 74 4.19 -8.23 21.42
C GLU A 74 4.99 -7.93 20.18
N THR A 75 4.31 -7.38 19.16
CA THR A 75 4.92 -7.04 17.89
C THR A 75 6.11 -6.16 18.23
N PRO A 76 7.35 -6.55 17.87
CA PRO A 76 8.54 -5.89 18.35
C PRO A 76 8.39 -4.39 18.14
N ALA A 77 8.50 -3.62 19.23
CA ALA A 77 8.18 -2.21 19.24
C ALA A 77 8.99 -1.52 18.14
N THR A 78 8.30 -1.12 17.07
CA THR A 78 8.94 -0.39 15.97
C THR A 78 9.17 1.03 16.45
N SER A 79 10.40 1.52 16.34
CA SER A 79 10.69 2.94 16.55
C SER A 79 10.60 3.71 15.24
N ASN A 80 10.46 5.03 15.34
CA ASN A 80 10.46 5.92 14.19
C ASN A 80 11.72 5.77 13.31
N ALA A 81 12.91 5.67 13.93
CA ALA A 81 14.17 5.47 13.22
C ALA A 81 14.25 4.08 12.55
N MET A 82 13.77 3.04 13.22
CA MET A 82 13.70 1.69 12.63
C MET A 82 12.71 1.64 11.47
N ALA A 83 11.55 2.29 11.59
CA ALA A 83 10.56 2.41 10.52
C ALA A 83 11.16 3.06 9.28
N HIS A 84 11.87 4.18 9.47
CA HIS A 84 12.55 4.90 8.38
C HIS A 84 13.59 4.03 7.67
N GLN A 85 14.51 3.42 8.40
CA GLN A 85 15.55 2.55 7.83
C GLN A 85 14.94 1.34 7.12
N ARG A 86 13.93 0.71 7.71
CA ARG A 86 13.29 -0.48 7.13
C ARG A 86 12.50 -0.15 5.87
N ILE A 87 11.81 0.99 5.83
CA ILE A 87 11.12 1.46 4.62
C ILE A 87 12.11 1.64 3.47
N ILE A 88 13.24 2.31 3.71
CA ILE A 88 14.27 2.51 2.68
C ILE A 88 14.81 1.16 2.21
N ALA A 89 15.12 0.25 3.14
CA ALA A 89 15.60 -1.09 2.80
C ALA A 89 14.59 -1.91 1.98
N LEU A 90 13.29 -1.79 2.27
CA LEU A 90 12.24 -2.49 1.52
C LEU A 90 12.06 -1.92 0.11
N LEU A 91 12.21 -0.60 -0.07
CA LEU A 91 12.22 0.02 -1.39
C LEU A 91 13.45 -0.40 -2.20
N GLN A 92 14.64 -0.42 -1.58
CA GLN A 92 15.88 -0.92 -2.20
C GLN A 92 15.71 -2.38 -2.63
N ARG A 93 15.30 -3.27 -1.71
CA ARG A 93 15.01 -4.67 -2.02
C ARG A 93 13.96 -4.86 -3.12
N THR A 94 12.99 -3.95 -3.22
CA THR A 94 12.01 -3.99 -4.31
C THR A 94 12.68 -3.65 -5.64
N ALA A 95 13.51 -2.61 -5.69
CA ALA A 95 14.28 -2.24 -6.87
C ALA A 95 15.26 -3.35 -7.30
N ASP A 96 16.01 -3.92 -6.36
CA ASP A 96 16.98 -4.99 -6.62
C ASP A 96 16.33 -6.27 -7.17
N ALA A 97 15.09 -6.55 -6.77
CA ALA A 97 14.41 -7.79 -7.15
C ALA A 97 13.73 -7.72 -8.53
N LEU A 98 13.71 -6.55 -9.17
CA LEU A 98 13.12 -6.39 -10.49
C LEU A 98 14.04 -6.95 -11.58
N PRO A 99 13.49 -7.59 -12.63
CA PRO A 99 14.28 -8.35 -13.59
C PRO A 99 15.01 -7.49 -14.64
N TRP A 100 15.01 -6.15 -14.49
CA TRP A 100 15.73 -5.26 -15.40
C TRP A 100 16.83 -4.48 -14.69
N PRO A 101 17.96 -4.22 -15.37
CA PRO A 101 19.10 -3.53 -14.78
C PRO A 101 18.73 -2.12 -14.34
N ALA A 102 19.36 -1.67 -13.25
CA ALA A 102 19.17 -0.35 -12.67
C ALA A 102 17.70 0.06 -12.48
N ALA A 103 16.83 -0.88 -12.08
CA ALA A 103 15.43 -0.58 -11.84
C ALA A 103 15.31 0.59 -10.84
N THR A 104 14.67 1.68 -11.27
CA THR A 104 14.73 2.94 -10.54
C THR A 104 13.36 3.29 -9.96
N LEU A 105 13.34 3.55 -8.66
CA LEU A 105 12.22 4.16 -7.94
C LEU A 105 12.58 5.63 -7.69
N SER A 106 11.77 6.59 -8.15
CA SER A 106 12.06 8.01 -8.02
C SER A 106 10.91 8.81 -7.44
N ARG A 107 11.23 9.82 -6.64
CA ARG A 107 10.26 10.77 -6.07
C ARG A 107 9.56 11.59 -7.14
N SER A 108 10.26 11.81 -8.24
CA SER A 108 9.79 12.60 -9.38
C SER A 108 9.57 11.69 -10.58
N LEU A 109 8.50 11.96 -11.32
CA LEU A 109 8.20 11.27 -12.57
C LEU A 109 8.61 12.18 -13.75
N PRO A 110 9.58 11.79 -14.59
CA PRO A 110 10.01 12.62 -15.72
C PRO A 110 8.84 13.02 -16.63
N GLY A 111 8.79 14.30 -17.03
CA GLY A 111 7.76 14.81 -17.94
C GLY A 111 6.39 15.05 -17.30
N VAL A 112 6.21 14.79 -16.00
CA VAL A 112 4.96 15.05 -15.29
C VAL A 112 5.20 16.07 -14.18
N ALA A 113 4.47 17.18 -14.21
CA ALA A 113 4.49 18.20 -13.16
C ALA A 113 3.69 17.78 -11.90
N ALA A 114 3.49 16.48 -11.68
CA ALA A 114 2.75 15.97 -10.55
C ALA A 114 3.47 16.28 -9.24
N ALA A 115 2.70 16.36 -8.16
CA ALA A 115 3.29 16.49 -6.83
C ALA A 115 4.21 15.28 -6.58
N PRO A 116 5.44 15.51 -6.07
CA PRO A 116 6.33 14.43 -5.70
C PRO A 116 5.64 13.52 -4.69
N LEU A 117 5.82 12.21 -4.83
CA LEU A 117 5.40 11.30 -3.77
C LEU A 117 6.25 11.61 -2.54
N SER A 118 5.62 11.78 -1.39
CA SER A 118 6.31 12.26 -0.19
C SER A 118 6.14 11.30 0.96
N ALA A 119 7.06 11.40 1.92
CA ALA A 119 6.91 10.71 3.17
C ALA A 119 5.85 11.43 4.00
N THR A 120 4.89 10.67 4.52
CA THR A 120 3.84 11.19 5.38
C THR A 120 3.73 10.32 6.62
N ALA A 121 3.77 10.97 7.78
CA ALA A 121 3.38 10.33 9.03
C ALA A 121 1.87 10.46 9.19
N ALA A 122 1.17 9.34 9.27
CA ALA A 122 -0.28 9.29 9.41
C ALA A 122 -0.67 8.66 10.76
N PRO A 123 -1.73 9.17 11.41
CA PRO A 123 -2.31 8.50 12.56
C PRO A 123 -2.72 7.07 12.21
N CYS A 124 -2.53 6.15 13.15
CA CYS A 124 -2.97 4.77 12.99
C CYS A 124 -4.42 4.55 13.41
N ASP A 125 -4.89 5.31 14.38
CA ASP A 125 -6.27 5.25 14.84
C ASP A 125 -7.13 6.16 13.96
N VAL A 126 -8.39 5.77 13.75
CA VAL A 126 -9.39 6.62 13.05
C VAL A 126 -10.01 7.67 13.97
N ASP A 127 -9.76 7.57 15.28
CA ASP A 127 -10.29 8.49 16.28
C ASP A 127 -9.29 9.63 16.52
N ASP A 128 -9.53 10.74 15.83
CA ASP A 128 -8.73 11.95 15.94
C ASP A 128 -8.81 12.63 17.32
N SER A 129 -9.72 12.19 18.20
CA SER A 129 -9.86 12.75 19.54
C SER A 129 -8.76 12.30 20.52
N ASN A 130 -8.03 11.21 20.21
CA ASN A 130 -6.93 10.72 21.04
C ASN A 130 -5.64 11.53 20.78
N PRO A 131 -5.19 12.39 21.71
CA PRO A 131 -3.96 13.16 21.51
C PRO A 131 -2.72 12.27 21.50
N GLU A 132 -2.74 11.07 22.08
CA GLU A 132 -1.60 10.14 22.19
C GLU A 132 -1.67 9.00 21.17
N GLN A 133 -2.51 9.12 20.13
CA GLN A 133 -2.65 8.08 19.11
C GLN A 133 -1.31 7.75 18.44
N PRO A 134 -1.03 6.47 18.18
CA PRO A 134 0.19 6.05 17.51
C PRO A 134 0.17 6.47 16.04
N TYR A 135 1.35 6.52 15.44
CA TYR A 135 1.57 6.93 14.05
C TYR A 135 2.27 5.84 13.26
N SER A 136 2.06 5.84 11.96
CA SER A 136 2.85 5.07 10.99
C SER A 136 3.50 6.00 9.98
N TRP A 137 4.61 5.58 9.39
CA TRP A 137 5.16 6.23 8.20
C TRP A 137 4.64 5.55 6.95
N ARG A 138 4.30 6.36 5.96
CA ARG A 138 4.12 5.93 4.58
C ARG A 138 5.10 6.69 3.70
N TYR A 139 5.81 5.98 2.84
CA TYR A 139 6.70 6.58 1.85
C TYR A 139 6.50 5.96 0.48
N GLY A 140 6.36 6.79 -0.55
CA GLY A 140 6.12 6.37 -1.93
C GLY A 140 7.13 6.92 -2.91
N LEU A 141 7.41 6.15 -3.96
CA LEU A 141 8.25 6.47 -5.10
C LEU A 141 7.60 5.96 -6.40
N TRP A 142 7.84 6.62 -7.52
CA TRP A 142 7.42 6.17 -8.84
C TRP A 142 8.38 5.12 -9.38
N LEU A 143 7.87 4.00 -9.87
CA LEU A 143 8.66 3.05 -10.64
C LEU A 143 8.87 3.58 -12.06
N LEU A 144 10.13 3.84 -12.40
CA LEU A 144 10.52 4.29 -13.73
C LEU A 144 10.64 3.08 -14.66
N LEU A 145 9.80 3.06 -15.68
CA LEU A 145 9.76 1.97 -16.65
C LEU A 145 10.87 2.14 -17.70
N PRO A 146 11.64 1.07 -18.02
CA PRO A 146 12.54 1.11 -19.16
C PRO A 146 11.77 1.25 -20.46
N ALA A 147 12.43 1.78 -21.50
CA ALA A 147 11.82 1.99 -22.81
C ALA A 147 11.19 0.69 -23.35
N GLY A 148 9.93 0.78 -23.78
CA GLY A 148 9.17 -0.36 -24.33
C GLY A 148 8.55 -1.31 -23.31
N LYS A 149 8.80 -1.14 -22.00
CA LYS A 149 8.10 -1.92 -20.96
C LYS A 149 6.74 -1.31 -20.67
N SER A 150 5.69 -2.15 -20.72
CA SER A 150 4.33 -1.74 -20.34
C SER A 150 4.15 -1.75 -18.83
N ALA A 151 3.17 -0.98 -18.34
CA ALA A 151 2.80 -0.95 -16.94
C ALA A 151 2.37 -2.35 -16.44
N ASP A 152 1.53 -3.05 -17.19
CA ASP A 152 1.03 -4.39 -16.81
C ASP A 152 2.16 -5.43 -16.68
N SER A 153 3.15 -5.39 -17.58
CA SER A 153 4.33 -6.28 -17.48
C SER A 153 5.16 -5.92 -16.26
N ALA A 154 5.42 -4.63 -16.01
CA ALA A 154 6.17 -4.19 -14.83
C ALA A 154 5.45 -4.53 -13.52
N PHE A 155 4.11 -4.52 -13.53
CA PHE A 155 3.29 -4.88 -12.39
C PHE A 155 3.34 -6.38 -12.07
N THR A 156 3.35 -7.21 -13.12
CA THR A 156 3.58 -8.66 -13.00
C THR A 156 4.98 -8.96 -12.45
N ASP A 157 5.99 -8.20 -12.90
CA ASP A 157 7.36 -8.30 -12.39
C ASP A 157 7.44 -7.91 -10.91
N LEU A 158 6.73 -6.86 -10.47
CA LEU A 158 6.61 -6.48 -9.05
C LEU A 158 5.95 -7.57 -8.20
N GLU A 159 4.82 -8.12 -8.66
CA GLU A 159 4.13 -9.24 -7.97
C GLU A 159 5.10 -10.41 -7.77
N THR A 160 5.80 -10.80 -8.84
CA THR A 160 6.78 -11.90 -8.82
C THR A 160 7.95 -11.58 -7.89
N ALA A 161 8.47 -10.35 -7.93
CA ALA A 161 9.58 -9.91 -7.07
C ALA A 161 9.22 -9.98 -5.58
N TRP A 162 8.01 -9.55 -5.21
CA TRP A 162 7.53 -9.63 -3.82
C TRP A 162 7.25 -11.06 -3.37
N GLN A 163 6.68 -11.91 -4.24
CA GLN A 163 6.49 -13.32 -3.94
C GLN A 163 7.83 -14.05 -3.70
N LYS A 164 8.85 -13.79 -4.52
CA LYS A 164 10.22 -14.35 -4.33
C LYS A 164 10.87 -13.92 -3.01
N GLN A 165 10.44 -12.80 -2.46
CA GLN A 165 10.87 -12.29 -1.17
C GLN A 165 10.07 -12.86 0.02
N SER A 166 9.22 -13.86 -0.24
CA SER A 166 8.32 -14.49 0.73
C SER A 166 7.32 -13.52 1.37
N PHE A 167 6.95 -12.45 0.65
CA PHE A 167 5.86 -11.58 1.08
C PHE A 167 4.52 -12.22 0.74
N SER A 168 3.52 -12.01 1.60
CA SER A 168 2.13 -12.38 1.29
C SER A 168 1.55 -11.32 0.37
N VAL A 169 1.26 -11.67 -0.89
CA VAL A 169 0.79 -10.73 -1.92
C VAL A 169 -0.69 -10.95 -2.22
N ASP A 170 -1.48 -9.90 -2.02
CA ASP A 170 -2.88 -9.79 -2.44
C ASP A 170 -2.99 -8.85 -3.66
N LYS A 171 -3.98 -9.11 -4.51
CA LYS A 171 -4.31 -8.25 -5.66
C LYS A 171 -5.80 -7.98 -5.77
N ASP A 172 -6.16 -6.81 -6.30
CA ASP A 172 -7.54 -6.50 -6.64
C ASP A 172 -8.04 -7.29 -7.87
N ALA A 173 -9.36 -7.30 -8.07
CA ALA A 173 -10.00 -8.09 -9.12
C ALA A 173 -9.64 -7.60 -10.53
N ASP A 174 -9.37 -6.30 -10.69
CA ASP A 174 -8.94 -5.66 -11.93
C ASP A 174 -7.42 -5.66 -12.12
N GLN A 175 -6.65 -6.22 -11.19
CA GLN A 175 -5.18 -6.35 -11.23
C GLN A 175 -4.46 -5.00 -11.38
N ARG A 176 -5.05 -3.94 -10.84
CA ARG A 176 -4.48 -2.60 -10.84
C ARG A 176 -3.88 -2.21 -9.51
N TYR A 177 -4.07 -3.01 -8.46
CA TYR A 177 -3.52 -2.79 -7.13
C TYR A 177 -2.91 -4.07 -6.57
N LEU A 178 -1.65 -3.96 -6.13
CA LEU A 178 -0.96 -4.99 -5.36
C LEU A 178 -0.78 -4.51 -3.93
N ARG A 179 -0.94 -5.45 -3.00
CA ARG A 179 -0.58 -5.27 -1.61
C ARG A 179 0.27 -6.44 -1.16
N ALA A 180 1.49 -6.17 -0.72
CA ALA A 180 2.36 -7.18 -0.14
C ALA A 180 2.55 -6.92 1.35
N ARG A 181 2.46 -7.97 2.17
CA ARG A 181 2.76 -7.92 3.61
C ARG A 181 4.09 -8.62 3.89
N GLU A 182 4.98 -7.92 4.55
CA GLU A 182 6.23 -8.44 5.07
C GLU A 182 6.07 -8.85 6.54
N SER A 183 6.84 -9.85 6.99
CA SER A 183 6.67 -10.49 8.30
C SER A 183 6.88 -9.55 9.50
N GLY A 184 7.54 -8.41 9.33
CA GLY A 184 7.69 -7.36 10.34
C GLY A 184 6.50 -6.41 10.43
N GLY A 185 5.38 -6.70 9.77
CA GLY A 185 4.17 -5.87 9.78
C GLY A 185 4.21 -4.69 8.81
N TYR A 186 5.23 -4.61 7.96
CA TYR A 186 5.30 -3.61 6.90
C TYR A 186 4.37 -4.00 5.75
N THR A 187 3.70 -3.00 5.18
CA THR A 187 2.84 -3.20 4.01
C THR A 187 3.42 -2.44 2.83
N LEU A 188 3.68 -3.13 1.74
CA LEU A 188 4.03 -2.55 0.46
C LEU A 188 2.78 -2.51 -0.42
N SER A 189 2.65 -1.48 -1.26
CA SER A 189 1.60 -1.43 -2.27
C SER A 189 2.08 -0.79 -3.55
N ALA A 190 1.56 -1.28 -4.67
CA ALA A 190 1.76 -0.71 -5.98
C ALA A 190 0.41 -0.56 -6.69
N GLN A 191 0.24 0.49 -7.48
CA GLN A 191 -0.99 0.70 -8.25
C GLN A 191 -0.68 1.16 -9.67
N ILE A 192 -1.39 0.69 -10.69
CA ILE A 192 -1.33 1.28 -12.03
C ILE A 192 -2.33 2.43 -12.09
N ASN A 193 -1.86 3.68 -12.19
CA ASN A 193 -2.73 4.85 -12.29
C ASN A 193 -3.37 4.97 -13.70
N SER A 194 -4.27 5.95 -13.89
CA SER A 194 -4.93 6.18 -15.20
C SER A 194 -4.00 6.55 -16.36
N SER A 195 -2.78 7.00 -16.05
CA SER A 195 -1.76 7.37 -17.01
C SER A 195 -0.80 6.22 -17.35
N GLY A 196 -0.92 5.07 -16.66
CA GLY A 196 -0.01 3.93 -16.80
C GLY A 196 1.26 4.04 -15.96
N ASP A 197 1.35 4.98 -15.02
CA ASP A 197 2.48 5.08 -14.10
C ASP A 197 2.21 4.26 -12.82
N ILE A 198 3.29 3.80 -12.18
CA ILE A 198 3.21 2.88 -11.04
C ILE A 198 3.86 3.52 -9.81
N PRO A 199 3.10 4.17 -8.91
CA PRO A 199 3.56 4.46 -7.56
C PRO A 199 3.77 3.15 -6.79
N VAL A 200 4.89 3.05 -6.09
CA VAL A 200 5.23 2.01 -5.13
C VAL A 200 5.40 2.66 -3.78
N SER A 201 4.70 2.18 -2.76
CA SER A 201 4.77 2.73 -1.41
C SER A 201 4.98 1.66 -0.35
N VAL A 202 5.63 2.02 0.74
CA VAL A 202 5.79 1.20 1.93
C VAL A 202 5.19 1.92 3.13
N GLN A 203 4.44 1.19 3.95
CA GLN A 203 3.89 1.65 5.21
C GLN A 203 4.49 0.84 6.37
N SER A 204 4.93 1.53 7.42
CA SER A 204 5.43 0.89 8.65
C SER A 204 4.29 0.41 9.55
N PRO A 205 4.57 -0.52 10.48
CA PRO A 205 3.77 -0.67 11.69
C PRO A 205 3.64 0.65 12.46
N CYS A 206 2.67 0.68 13.38
CA CYS A 206 2.42 1.80 14.25
C CYS A 206 3.48 1.91 15.35
N PHE A 207 3.82 3.14 15.72
CA PHE A 207 4.75 3.47 16.80
C PHE A 207 4.25 4.67 17.62
N PRO A 208 4.71 4.85 18.88
CA PRO A 208 4.20 5.90 19.74
C PRO A 208 4.41 7.31 19.15
N LYS A 209 3.42 8.19 19.34
CA LYS A 209 3.48 9.60 18.89
C LYS A 209 4.75 10.33 19.32
N SER A 210 5.20 10.06 20.56
CA SER A 210 6.40 10.67 21.15
C SER A 210 7.68 10.41 20.36
N GLN A 211 7.69 9.41 19.48
CA GLN A 211 8.84 9.07 18.65
C GLN A 211 8.76 9.66 17.23
N VAL A 212 7.64 10.24 16.82
CA VAL A 212 7.46 10.76 15.46
C VAL A 212 8.44 11.90 15.19
N ASP A 213 9.35 11.69 14.24
CA ASP A 213 10.25 12.72 13.75
C ASP A 213 9.93 13.05 12.28
N ARG A 214 9.22 14.16 12.07
CA ARG A 214 8.86 14.64 10.72
C ARG A 214 10.03 15.28 9.96
N SER A 215 11.17 15.48 10.62
CA SER A 215 12.36 16.08 10.01
C SER A 215 13.27 15.08 9.31
N MET A 216 12.94 13.78 9.36
CA MET A 216 13.73 12.74 8.72
C MET A 216 13.90 12.99 7.21
N SER A 217 15.14 12.79 6.75
CA SER A 217 15.48 12.88 5.32
C SER A 217 15.16 11.57 4.62
N TRP A 218 14.42 11.64 3.52
CA TRP A 218 14.05 10.49 2.71
C TRP A 218 14.81 10.53 1.38
N PRO A 219 15.23 9.38 0.82
CA PRO A 219 15.99 9.35 -0.43
C PRO A 219 15.10 9.75 -1.61
N ALA A 220 15.54 10.71 -2.44
CA ALA A 220 14.77 11.12 -3.61
C ALA A 220 14.68 10.01 -4.68
N THR A 221 15.64 9.10 -4.71
CA THR A 221 15.72 8.00 -5.67
C THR A 221 16.32 6.78 -5.00
N VAL A 222 15.88 5.60 -5.43
CA VAL A 222 16.43 4.28 -5.11
C VAL A 222 16.69 3.58 -6.44
N VAL A 223 17.88 3.02 -6.63
CA VAL A 223 18.29 2.35 -7.87
C VAL A 223 18.70 0.93 -7.51
N GLY A 224 18.10 -0.05 -8.18
CA GLY A 224 18.41 -1.46 -8.00
C GLY A 224 19.76 -1.85 -8.57
N ASP A 225 20.29 -2.99 -8.13
CA ASP A 225 21.55 -3.55 -8.63
C ASP A 225 21.51 -3.86 -10.15
N ASP A 226 22.66 -3.73 -10.80
CA ASP A 226 22.88 -4.18 -12.17
C ASP A 226 23.19 -5.68 -12.18
N HIS A 227 22.16 -6.50 -12.42
CA HIS A 227 22.33 -7.95 -12.65
C HIS A 227 22.82 -8.20 -14.09
N THR A 228 24.09 -7.90 -14.38
CA THR A 228 24.74 -8.22 -15.67
C THR A 228 25.34 -9.61 -15.71
#